data_AF-B0X588-F1
#
_entry.id   AF-B0X588-F1
#
_cell.length_a   1.000
_cell.length_b   1.000
_cell.length_c   1.000
_cell.angle_alpha   90.00
_cell.angle_beta   90.00
_cell.angle_gamma   90.00
#
_symmetry.space_group_name_H-M   'P 1'
#
loop_
_entity.id
_entity.type
_entity.pdbx_description
1 polymer ?
#
loop_
_entity_poly.entity_id
_entity_poly.type
_entity_poly.pdbx_seq_one_letter_code
_entity_poly.pdbx_strand_id
1 'polypeptide(L)'
;MRVTFVADHESEPSAFSLGDLCVPPMANVLKVFLENGQTKSFKYDSTTTVQDVVTSLRDKLCLTAGEHFSLVLEHVKSLKRNKLTLLDPQETVARIAARPGAHKLRCLFRVTFVPVSAAGLAQKDLNALDYLFLQCCNDVTQERFAPELQPEVALRLAALHMHQHALANNISPAKLTVKTVE
;
A
#
# COMPACT_ATOMS: atom_id res chain seq x y z
N MET A 1 14.32 -7.09 -19.95
CA MET A 1 14.35 -8.26 -19.03
C MET A 1 12.91 -8.70 -18.84
N ARG A 2 12.53 -9.90 -19.32
CA ARG A 2 11.14 -10.36 -19.39
C ARG A 2 10.72 -10.98 -18.05
N VAL A 3 9.56 -10.56 -17.53
CA VAL A 3 8.92 -11.16 -16.35
C VAL A 3 7.87 -12.15 -16.84
N THR A 4 8.01 -13.41 -16.48
CA THR A 4 7.11 -14.49 -16.88
C THR A 4 6.19 -14.90 -15.73
N PHE A 5 4.90 -15.04 -16.02
CA PHE A 5 3.86 -15.57 -15.12
C PHE A 5 3.70 -17.09 -15.33
N VAL A 6 3.33 -17.84 -14.29
CA VAL A 6 2.99 -19.27 -14.37
C VAL A 6 1.64 -19.51 -13.69
N ALA A 7 0.75 -20.24 -14.37
CA ALA A 7 -0.57 -20.70 -13.91
C ALA A 7 -0.50 -22.18 -13.48
N ASP A 8 -1.36 -22.56 -12.54
CA ASP A 8 -1.33 -23.82 -11.78
C ASP A 8 -2.19 -24.93 -12.41
N HIS A 9 -1.71 -26.18 -12.39
CA HIS A 9 -2.53 -27.39 -12.59
C HIS A 9 -1.84 -28.63 -11.95
N GLU A 10 -2.45 -29.22 -10.91
CA GLU A 10 -2.16 -30.53 -10.30
C GLU A 10 -2.46 -31.70 -11.28
N SER A 11 -1.85 -32.90 -11.26
CA SER A 11 -1.85 -33.97 -10.21
C SER A 11 -0.96 -35.16 -10.68
N GLU A 12 0.06 -35.61 -9.92
CA GLU A 12 0.22 -36.87 -9.11
C GLU A 12 0.66 -38.18 -9.85
N PRO A 13 1.29 -39.21 -9.19
CA PRO A 13 2.63 -39.24 -8.58
C PRO A 13 3.47 -40.51 -8.95
N SER A 14 4.77 -40.57 -8.61
CA SER A 14 5.46 -41.74 -7.99
C SER A 14 7.00 -41.77 -8.14
N ALA A 15 7.61 -42.38 -7.11
CA ALA A 15 8.92 -43.05 -7.03
C ALA A 15 10.20 -42.24 -6.70
N PHE A 16 10.58 -42.35 -5.42
CA PHE A 16 11.93 -42.45 -4.84
C PHE A 16 13.15 -41.98 -5.64
N SER A 17 13.86 -40.98 -5.09
CA SER A 17 15.31 -41.09 -4.89
C SER A 17 15.77 -40.16 -3.77
N LEU A 18 16.51 -40.73 -2.81
CA LEU A 18 17.13 -40.03 -1.69
C LEU A 18 18.45 -39.41 -2.22
N GLY A 19 18.38 -38.23 -2.80
CA GLY A 19 19.54 -37.54 -3.35
C GLY A 19 19.17 -36.10 -3.68
N ASP A 20 19.83 -35.16 -3.02
CA ASP A 20 19.59 -33.71 -3.08
C ASP A 20 18.15 -33.29 -2.81
N LEU A 21 17.89 -32.91 -1.54
CA LEU A 21 16.92 -31.85 -1.27
C LEU A 21 17.46 -30.55 -1.88
N CYS A 22 17.41 -30.46 -3.21
CA CYS A 22 17.21 -29.21 -3.91
C CYS A 22 15.84 -28.73 -3.46
N VAL A 23 15.80 -28.12 -2.26
CA VAL A 23 14.68 -27.30 -1.85
C VAL A 23 14.58 -26.29 -2.98
N PRO A 24 13.51 -26.31 -3.82
CA PRO A 24 13.37 -25.29 -4.85
C PRO A 24 13.53 -23.96 -4.14
N PRO A 25 14.40 -23.04 -4.62
CA PRO A 25 14.72 -21.83 -3.88
C PRO A 25 13.39 -21.17 -3.56
N MET A 26 12.99 -21.22 -2.28
CA MET A 26 11.69 -20.74 -1.85
C MET A 26 11.61 -19.33 -2.37
N ALA A 27 10.70 -19.09 -3.33
CA ALA A 27 10.71 -17.84 -4.04
C ALA A 27 10.53 -16.74 -2.99
N ASN A 28 11.59 -15.98 -2.78
CA ASN A 28 11.61 -14.87 -1.86
C ASN A 28 10.64 -13.84 -2.40
N VAL A 29 9.45 -13.76 -1.80
CA VAL A 29 8.35 -12.91 -2.28
C VAL A 29 8.02 -11.86 -1.24
N LEU A 30 8.19 -10.59 -1.61
CA LEU A 30 7.73 -9.43 -0.85
C LEU A 30 6.31 -9.09 -1.27
N LYS A 31 5.40 -8.97 -0.31
CA LYS A 31 4.04 -8.45 -0.54
C LYS A 31 4.02 -6.97 -0.20
N VAL A 32 3.64 -6.15 -1.18
CA VAL A 32 3.45 -4.71 -1.01
C VAL A 32 1.96 -4.39 -1.14
N PHE A 33 1.40 -3.76 -0.12
CA PHE A 33 0.00 -3.32 -0.08
C PHE A 33 -0.10 -1.89 -0.59
N LEU A 34 -1.10 -1.65 -1.43
CA LEU A 34 -1.41 -0.35 -2.00
C LEU A 34 -2.60 0.28 -1.28
N GLU A 35 -2.73 1.60 -1.37
CA GLU A 35 -3.83 2.34 -0.73
C GLU A 35 -5.22 1.98 -1.28
N ASN A 36 -5.29 1.42 -2.49
CA ASN A 36 -6.54 0.89 -3.08
C ASN A 36 -6.91 -0.53 -2.61
N GLY A 37 -6.24 -1.04 -1.58
CA GLY A 37 -6.48 -2.38 -1.03
C GLY A 37 -5.85 -3.51 -1.84
N GLN A 38 -5.27 -3.23 -3.01
CA GLN A 38 -4.58 -4.25 -3.80
C GLN A 38 -3.26 -4.66 -3.15
N THR A 39 -2.85 -5.91 -3.40
CA THR A 39 -1.53 -6.42 -3.02
C THR A 39 -0.73 -6.75 -4.27
N LYS A 40 0.50 -6.27 -4.35
CA LYS A 40 1.48 -6.59 -5.39
C LYS A 40 2.60 -7.43 -4.81
N SER A 41 2.85 -8.58 -5.42
CA SER A 41 3.92 -9.50 -5.03
C SER A 41 5.16 -9.27 -5.88
N PHE A 42 6.32 -9.18 -5.23
CA PHE A 42 7.63 -8.99 -5.86
C PHE A 42 8.53 -10.16 -5.51
N LYS A 43 9.03 -10.86 -6.52
CA LYS A 43 10.17 -11.76 -6.32
C LYS A 43 11.41 -10.91 -6.11
N TYR A 44 12.24 -11.25 -5.15
CA TYR A 44 13.48 -10.55 -4.84
C TYR A 44 14.64 -11.52 -4.63
N ASP A 45 15.85 -11.02 -4.85
CA ASP A 45 17.11 -11.68 -4.53
C ASP A 45 17.90 -10.89 -3.47
N SER A 46 19.15 -11.29 -3.21
CA SER A 46 20.03 -10.62 -2.25
C SER A 46 20.41 -9.19 -2.64
N THR A 47 20.26 -8.82 -3.92
CA THR A 47 20.66 -7.52 -4.45
C THR A 47 19.50 -6.55 -4.68
N THR A 48 18.26 -7.06 -4.70
CA THR A 48 17.06 -6.26 -4.91
C THR A 48 16.89 -5.23 -3.80
N THR A 49 16.84 -3.95 -4.17
CA THR A 49 16.70 -2.82 -3.25
C THR A 49 15.24 -2.38 -3.09
N VAL A 50 14.98 -1.61 -2.05
CA VAL A 50 13.70 -0.88 -1.88
C VAL A 50 13.42 0.02 -3.09
N GLN A 51 14.46 0.72 -3.59
CA GLN A 51 14.33 1.61 -4.74
C GLN A 51 13.87 0.87 -6.01
N ASP A 52 14.32 -0.36 -6.24
CA ASP A 52 13.90 -1.17 -7.38
C ASP A 52 12.40 -1.49 -7.33
N VAL A 53 11.90 -1.84 -6.13
CA VAL A 53 10.47 -2.11 -5.91
C VAL A 53 9.63 -0.84 -6.08
N VAL A 54 10.08 0.30 -5.51
CA VAL A 54 9.43 1.61 -5.68
C VAL A 54 9.34 2.00 -7.15
N THR A 55 10.44 1.84 -7.90
CA THR A 55 10.50 2.15 -9.33
C THR A 55 9.53 1.28 -10.12
N SER A 56 9.52 -0.03 -9.85
CA SER A 56 8.58 -0.96 -10.50
C SER A 56 7.11 -0.64 -10.20
N LEU A 57 6.79 -0.19 -8.98
CA LEU A 57 5.42 0.23 -8.63
C LEU A 57 5.02 1.52 -9.34
N ARG A 58 5.92 2.51 -9.40
CA ARG A 58 5.72 3.76 -10.14
C ARG A 58 5.35 3.50 -11.59
N ASP A 59 6.13 2.66 -12.27
CA ASP A 59 5.89 2.35 -13.69
C ASP A 59 4.54 1.66 -13.89
N LYS A 60 4.18 0.72 -12.99
CA LYS A 60 2.91 -0.01 -13.05
C LYS A 60 1.69 0.85 -12.73
N LEU A 61 1.86 1.85 -11.89
CA LEU A 61 0.81 2.79 -11.48
C LEU A 61 0.81 4.06 -12.32
N CYS A 62 1.69 4.14 -13.34
CA CYS A 62 1.84 5.30 -14.22
C CYS A 62 2.05 6.62 -13.44
N LEU A 63 2.93 6.58 -12.43
CA LEU A 63 3.24 7.72 -11.57
C LEU A 63 4.49 8.47 -12.07
N THR A 64 4.32 9.75 -12.38
CA THR A 64 5.39 10.66 -12.82
C THR A 64 6.01 11.43 -11.65
N ALA A 65 5.23 11.72 -10.60
CA ALA A 65 5.69 12.44 -9.40
C ALA A 65 6.31 11.48 -8.36
N GLY A 66 7.27 10.68 -8.82
CA GLY A 66 7.85 9.58 -8.08
C GLY A 66 8.62 9.95 -6.81
N GLU A 67 9.06 11.20 -6.70
CA GLU A 67 9.80 11.72 -5.54
C GLU A 67 8.99 11.73 -4.25
N HIS A 68 7.66 11.67 -4.34
CA HIS A 68 6.77 11.68 -3.19
C HIS A 68 6.61 10.30 -2.54
N PHE A 69 6.98 9.24 -3.26
CA PHE A 69 6.64 7.86 -2.92
C PHE A 69 7.80 7.11 -2.29
N SER A 70 7.48 6.27 -1.30
CA SER A 70 8.42 5.33 -0.69
C SER A 70 7.70 4.09 -0.16
N LEU A 71 8.47 3.09 0.27
CA LEU A 71 7.95 1.96 1.04
C LEU A 71 8.03 2.26 2.54
N VAL A 72 6.99 1.86 3.26
CA VAL A 72 6.98 1.90 4.72
C VAL A 72 6.60 0.54 5.29
N LEU A 73 7.13 0.20 6.46
CA LEU A 73 6.69 -0.94 7.24
C LEU A 73 5.68 -0.52 8.27
N GLU A 74 4.51 -1.14 8.22
CA GLU A 74 3.48 -1.06 9.23
C GLU A 74 3.60 -2.25 10.19
N HIS A 75 3.82 -1.96 11.48
CA HIS A 75 3.68 -2.96 12.53
C HIS A 75 2.21 -3.15 12.88
N VAL A 76 1.66 -4.31 12.53
CA VAL A 76 0.28 -4.67 12.88
C VAL A 76 0.23 -4.99 14.39
N LYS A 77 -0.31 -4.06 15.19
CA LYS A 77 -0.55 -4.27 16.62
C LYS A 77 -2.05 -4.36 16.87
N SER A 78 -2.48 -5.35 17.64
CA SER A 78 -3.91 -5.59 17.90
C SER A 78 -4.59 -4.53 18.77
N LEU A 79 -3.85 -3.70 19.49
CA LEU A 79 -4.38 -2.83 20.56
C LEU A 79 -3.77 -1.41 20.60
N LYS A 80 -2.78 -1.11 19.76
CA LYS A 80 -2.11 0.21 19.72
C LYS A 80 -2.01 0.68 18.27
N ARG A 81 -1.99 2.01 18.08
CA ARG A 81 -1.76 2.64 16.76
C ARG A 81 -0.57 1.97 16.05
N ASN A 82 -0.79 1.56 14.81
CA ASN A 82 0.25 0.93 14.02
C ASN A 82 1.40 1.92 13.83
N LYS A 83 2.62 1.46 14.15
CA LYS A 83 3.83 2.27 13.93
C LYS A 83 4.25 2.07 12.47
N LEU A 84 4.31 3.17 11.72
CA LEU A 84 4.91 3.20 10.39
C LEU A 84 6.42 3.50 10.51
N THR A 85 7.23 2.78 9.74
CA THR A 85 8.67 3.00 9.66
C THR A 85 9.06 3.14 8.20
N LEU A 86 9.65 4.29 7.84
CA LEU A 86 10.15 4.54 6.49
C LEU A 86 11.32 3.59 6.18
N LEU A 87 11.32 3.02 4.99
CA LEU A 87 12.42 2.20 4.49
C LEU A 87 13.43 3.06 3.74
N ASP A 88 14.71 2.75 3.94
CA ASP A 88 15.79 3.37 3.18
C ASP A 88 15.77 2.83 1.74
N PRO A 89 15.75 3.70 0.71
CA PRO A 89 15.81 3.29 -0.69
C PRO A 89 16.98 2.35 -1.04
N GLN A 90 18.12 2.47 -0.35
CA GLN A 90 19.32 1.66 -0.60
C GLN A 90 19.33 0.34 0.18
N GLU A 91 18.37 0.12 1.09
CA GLU A 91 18.27 -1.13 1.83
C GLU A 91 17.79 -2.28 0.94
N THR A 92 18.37 -3.46 1.12
CA THR A 92 17.94 -4.65 0.37
C THR A 92 16.67 -5.27 0.95
N VAL A 93 15.82 -5.78 0.08
CA VAL A 93 14.58 -6.46 0.48
C VAL A 93 14.89 -7.70 1.33
N ALA A 94 15.97 -8.42 1.02
CA ALA A 94 16.44 -9.55 1.81
C ALA A 94 16.76 -9.17 3.26
N ARG A 95 17.39 -8.00 3.50
CA ARG A 95 17.68 -7.51 4.85
C ARG A 95 16.40 -7.16 5.60
N ILE A 96 15.41 -6.58 4.92
CA ILE A 96 14.10 -6.26 5.50
C ILE A 96 13.36 -7.55 5.90
N ALA A 97 13.36 -8.56 5.04
CA ALA A 97 12.72 -9.85 5.31
C ALA A 97 13.38 -10.64 6.44
N ALA A 98 14.70 -10.46 6.64
CA ALA A 98 15.44 -11.07 7.75
C ALA A 98 15.23 -10.39 9.11
N ARG A 99 14.50 -9.27 9.18
CA ARG A 99 14.25 -8.56 10.45
C ARG A 99 13.47 -9.43 11.44
N PRO A 100 13.82 -9.41 12.74
CA PRO A 100 13.04 -10.10 13.77
C PRO A 100 11.57 -9.68 13.73
N GLY A 101 10.66 -10.64 13.62
CA GLY A 101 9.22 -10.35 13.56
C GLY A 101 8.73 -9.84 12.20
N ALA A 102 9.48 -9.96 11.11
CA ALA A 102 9.08 -9.55 9.77
C ALA A 102 7.71 -10.10 9.32
N HIS A 103 7.32 -11.29 9.79
CA HIS A 103 6.00 -11.89 9.53
C HIS A 103 4.82 -11.10 10.11
N LYS A 104 5.06 -10.14 11.02
CA LYS A 104 4.04 -9.23 11.59
C LYS A 104 4.11 -7.83 10.98
N LEU A 105 4.94 -7.64 9.95
CA LEU A 105 5.11 -6.37 9.26
C LEU A 105 4.36 -6.41 7.93
N ARG A 106 3.73 -5.29 7.59
CA ARG A 106 3.13 -5.07 6.27
C ARG A 106 3.93 -4.01 5.55
N CYS A 107 4.36 -4.29 4.33
CA CYS A 107 5.03 -3.31 3.49
C CYS A 107 3.97 -2.52 2.72
N LEU A 108 3.87 -1.21 2.93
CA LEU A 108 2.93 -0.33 2.26
C LEU A 108 3.68 0.56 1.26
N PHE A 109 3.11 0.78 0.08
CA PHE A 109 3.58 1.81 -0.86
C PHE A 109 2.80 3.10 -0.61
N ARG A 110 3.51 4.18 -0.28
CA ARG A 110 2.87 5.39 0.26
C ARG A 110 3.52 6.67 -0.21
N VAL A 111 2.71 7.72 -0.29
CA VAL A 111 3.20 9.10 -0.28
C VAL A 111 3.74 9.40 1.11
N THR A 112 5.04 9.62 1.20
CA THR A 112 5.78 9.86 2.46
C THR A 112 6.35 11.27 2.51
N PHE A 113 6.73 11.81 1.36
CA PHE A 113 7.16 13.20 1.22
C PHE A 113 6.00 14.01 0.64
N VAL A 114 5.24 14.66 1.52
CA VAL A 114 3.99 15.35 1.16
C VAL A 114 4.27 16.51 0.19
N PRO A 115 3.51 16.64 -0.92
CA PRO A 115 3.66 17.77 -1.84
C PRO A 115 3.30 19.10 -1.16
N VAL A 116 3.91 20.19 -1.63
CA VAL A 116 3.64 21.54 -1.11
C VAL A 116 2.16 21.93 -1.28
N SER A 117 1.53 21.49 -2.37
CA SER A 117 0.10 21.69 -2.58
C SER A 117 -0.51 20.56 -3.42
N ALA A 118 -1.78 20.26 -3.17
CA ALA A 118 -2.56 19.34 -3.98
C ALA A 118 -2.70 19.82 -5.43
N ALA A 119 -2.89 21.14 -5.64
CA ALA A 119 -2.99 21.72 -6.98
C ALA A 119 -1.68 21.56 -7.78
N GLY A 120 -0.53 21.77 -7.14
CA GLY A 120 0.78 21.55 -7.78
C GLY A 120 1.01 20.09 -8.14
N LEU A 121 0.62 19.16 -7.26
CA LEU A 121 0.67 17.73 -7.57
C LEU A 121 -0.28 17.39 -8.73
N ALA A 122 -1.51 17.90 -8.73
CA ALA A 122 -2.51 17.65 -9.78
C ALA A 122 -2.04 18.09 -11.17
N GLN A 123 -1.38 19.25 -11.26
CA GLN A 123 -0.83 19.77 -12.51
C GLN A 123 0.29 18.87 -13.06
N LYS A 124 1.04 18.20 -12.18
CA LYS A 124 2.16 17.34 -12.54
C LYS A 124 1.71 15.89 -12.81
N ASP A 125 0.84 15.37 -11.96
CA ASP A 125 0.47 13.96 -11.89
C ASP A 125 -0.89 13.77 -11.19
N LEU A 126 -1.95 13.56 -11.98
CA LEU A 126 -3.29 13.26 -11.46
C LEU A 126 -3.35 11.88 -10.78
N ASN A 127 -2.59 10.89 -11.26
CA ASN A 127 -2.58 9.56 -10.65
C ASN A 127 -1.97 9.62 -9.24
N ALA A 128 -0.92 10.42 -9.05
CA ALA A 128 -0.34 10.65 -7.73
C ALA A 128 -1.29 11.40 -6.80
N LEU A 129 -2.06 12.37 -7.32
CA LEU A 129 -3.08 13.07 -6.54
C LEU A 129 -4.17 12.11 -6.07
N ASP A 130 -4.69 11.27 -6.96
CA ASP A 130 -5.72 10.27 -6.62
C ASP A 130 -5.20 9.28 -5.58
N TYR A 131 -3.94 8.86 -5.71
CA TYR A 131 -3.28 8.00 -4.73
C TYR A 131 -3.16 8.68 -3.36
N LEU A 132 -2.74 9.95 -3.33
CA LEU A 132 -2.64 10.73 -2.10
C LEU A 132 -4.02 10.94 -1.45
N PHE A 133 -5.05 11.22 -2.23
CA PHE A 133 -6.41 11.36 -1.74
C PHE A 133 -6.88 10.08 -1.04
N LEU A 134 -6.72 8.94 -1.70
CA LEU A 134 -7.08 7.64 -1.14
C LEU A 134 -6.29 7.32 0.13
N GLN A 135 -5.00 7.66 0.13
CA GLN A 135 -4.15 7.54 1.30
C GLN A 135 -4.69 8.35 2.50
N CYS A 136 -5.10 9.60 2.27
CA CYS A 136 -5.68 10.45 3.31
C CYS A 136 -6.99 9.87 3.86
N CYS A 137 -7.87 9.34 2.99
CA CYS A 137 -9.10 8.67 3.43
C CYS A 137 -8.80 7.49 4.34
N ASN A 138 -7.82 6.65 3.96
CA ASN A 138 -7.38 5.52 4.77
C ASN A 138 -6.80 5.97 6.11
N ASP A 139 -6.01 7.03 6.13
CA ASP A 139 -5.37 7.54 7.34
C ASP A 139 -6.39 8.06 8.37
N VAL A 140 -7.43 8.77 7.89
CA VAL A 140 -8.55 9.22 8.73
C VAL A 140 -9.32 8.02 9.28
N THR A 141 -9.62 7.03 8.42
CA THR A 141 -10.39 5.83 8.82
C THR A 141 -9.61 4.97 9.82
N GLN A 142 -8.28 4.93 9.71
CA GLN A 142 -7.40 4.16 10.58
C GLN A 142 -6.94 4.93 11.83
N GLU A 143 -7.51 6.10 12.09
CA GLU A 143 -7.20 6.93 13.27
C GLU A 143 -5.70 7.21 13.43
N ARG A 144 -4.97 7.24 12.31
CA ARG A 144 -3.72 8.00 12.23
C ARG A 144 -4.16 9.46 12.43
N PHE A 145 -3.38 10.41 12.94
CA PHE A 145 -3.90 11.75 13.31
C PHE A 145 -4.92 11.85 14.48
N ALA A 146 -5.55 10.79 14.98
CA ALA A 146 -6.55 10.90 16.07
C ALA A 146 -6.19 11.79 17.28
N PRO A 147 -4.94 11.80 17.82
CA PRO A 147 -4.59 12.70 18.92
C PRO A 147 -4.45 14.18 18.52
N GLU A 148 -4.27 14.48 17.23
CA GLU A 148 -4.05 15.83 16.70
C GLU A 148 -5.27 16.38 15.94
N LEU A 149 -6.19 15.49 15.53
CA LEU A 149 -7.36 15.84 14.75
C LEU A 149 -8.42 16.51 15.63
N GLN A 150 -8.65 17.79 15.37
CA GLN A 150 -9.68 18.56 16.07
C GLN A 150 -11.08 17.98 15.78
N PRO A 151 -11.97 17.84 16.78
CA PRO A 151 -13.30 17.26 16.59
C PRO A 151 -14.13 17.95 15.50
N GLU A 152 -14.00 19.28 15.38
CA GLU A 152 -14.67 20.07 14.34
C GLU A 152 -14.19 19.69 12.93
N VAL A 153 -12.89 19.44 12.76
CA VAL A 153 -12.32 19.00 11.48
C VAL A 153 -12.79 17.59 11.16
N ALA A 154 -12.83 16.69 12.15
CA ALA A 154 -13.37 15.34 11.99
C ALA A 154 -14.84 15.36 11.52
N LEU A 155 -15.67 16.19 12.14
CA LEU A 155 -17.08 16.37 11.74
C LEU A 155 -17.21 16.92 10.32
N ARG A 156 -16.39 17.90 9.94
CA ARG A 156 -16.38 18.44 8.56
C ARG A 156 -15.94 17.41 7.53
N LEU A 157 -14.92 16.61 7.83
CA LEU A 157 -14.47 15.52 6.96
C LEU A 157 -15.55 14.44 6.82
N ALA A 158 -16.22 14.07 7.91
CA ALA A 158 -17.34 13.13 7.88
C ALA A 158 -18.49 13.66 6.99
N ALA A 159 -18.91 14.92 7.19
CA ALA A 159 -19.96 15.53 6.38
C ALA A 159 -19.58 15.59 4.88
N LEU A 160 -18.32 15.92 4.56
CA LEU A 160 -17.84 15.93 3.18
C LEU A 160 -17.87 14.52 2.57
N HIS A 161 -17.43 13.50 3.31
CA HIS A 161 -17.46 12.11 2.88
C HIS A 161 -18.90 11.64 2.61
N MET A 162 -19.84 11.95 3.51
CA MET A 162 -21.26 11.66 3.32
C MET A 162 -21.83 12.32 2.05
N HIS A 163 -21.44 13.58 1.79
CA HIS A 163 -21.86 14.30 0.60
C HIS A 163 -21.30 13.69 -0.69
N GLN A 164 -20.02 13.33 -0.70
CA GLN A 164 -19.39 12.65 -1.83
C GLN A 164 -20.04 11.30 -2.12
N HIS A 165 -20.32 10.52 -1.07
CA HIS A 165 -21.02 9.23 -1.19
C HIS A 165 -22.42 9.41 -1.79
N ALA A 166 -23.15 10.44 -1.36
CA ALA A 166 -24.48 10.74 -1.90
C ALA A 166 -24.44 11.07 -3.39
N LEU A 167 -23.51 11.94 -3.81
CA LEU A 167 -23.32 12.31 -5.21
C LEU A 167 -22.96 11.09 -6.08
N ALA A 168 -22.05 10.24 -5.61
CA ALA A 168 -21.65 9.03 -6.32
C ALA A 168 -22.82 8.05 -6.53
N ASN A 169 -23.78 8.02 -5.60
CA ASN A 169 -24.98 7.18 -5.65
C ASN A 169 -26.23 7.89 -6.21
N ASN A 170 -26.08 9.08 -6.80
CA ASN A 170 -27.19 9.91 -7.30
C ASN A 170 -28.27 10.24 -6.25
N ILE A 171 -27.90 10.23 -4.98
CA ILE A 171 -28.78 10.63 -3.87
C ILE A 171 -28.73 12.16 -3.81
N SER A 172 -29.88 12.81 -4.02
CA SER A 172 -29.93 14.26 -3.96
C SER A 172 -29.58 14.74 -2.55
N PRO A 173 -28.77 15.80 -2.40
CA PRO A 173 -28.37 16.31 -1.08
C PRO A 173 -29.57 16.74 -0.22
N ALA A 174 -30.69 17.10 -0.85
CA ALA A 174 -31.95 17.42 -0.18
C ALA A 174 -32.68 16.20 0.42
N LYS A 175 -32.31 14.97 0.03
CA LYS A 175 -32.85 13.70 0.55
C LYS A 175 -31.85 12.98 1.47
N LEU A 176 -30.73 13.62 1.82
CA LEU A 176 -29.72 13.04 2.69
C LEU A 176 -30.25 12.97 4.12
N THR A 177 -30.60 11.77 4.57
CA THR A 177 -30.99 11.53 5.97
C THR A 177 -29.96 10.64 6.65
N VAL A 178 -29.92 10.63 7.99
CA VAL A 178 -29.02 9.75 8.76
C VAL A 178 -29.20 8.28 8.34
N LYS A 179 -30.43 7.84 8.08
CA LYS A 179 -30.76 6.48 7.61
C LYS A 179 -30.26 6.14 6.20
N THR A 180 -29.89 7.15 5.41
CA THR A 180 -29.38 6.98 4.04
C THR A 180 -27.85 6.96 4.01
N VAL A 181 -27.22 7.23 5.15
CA VAL A 181 -25.78 7.38 5.31
C VAL A 181 -25.17 6.21 6.09
N GLU A 182 -25.94 5.58 6.99
CA GLU A 182 -25.62 4.25 7.56
C GLU A 182 -25.59 3.17 6.47
#